data_AF-A0AAV3TY74-F1
#
_entry.id   AF-A0AAV3TY74-F1
#
_cell.length_a   1.000
_cell.length_b   1.000
_cell.length_c   1.000
_cell.angle_alpha   90.00
_cell.angle_beta   90.00
_cell.angle_gamma   90.00
#
_symmetry.space_group_name_H-M   'P 1'
#
loop_
_entity.id
_entity.type
_entity.pdbx_description
1 polymer ?
#
loop_
_entity_poly.entity_id
_entity_poly.type
_entity_poly.pdbx_seq_one_letter_code
_entity_poly.pdbx_strand_id
1 'polypeptide(L)'
;MLRILAWIIASIGLMILVGFIWLLSPHLTSTHERVANVPVTIEALYLISTGDPMCTNLYMEVGAEQYEAIIPMVPPDVPDPHSDSRLQHADPVTITGFKKEWVETNRITGRQTRKPTGYIEIISWRSPNTGQFTTQTPDLDSKQFTTENYTGCR
;
A
#
# COMPACT_ATOMS: atom_id res chain seq x y z
N MET A 1 52.84 -11.81 -28.87
CA MET A 1 51.61 -12.62 -29.00
C MET A 1 50.93 -12.92 -27.67
N LEU A 2 51.63 -13.47 -26.66
CA LEU A 2 51.01 -13.83 -25.36
C LEU A 2 50.22 -12.69 -24.67
N ARG A 3 50.76 -11.46 -24.70
CA ARG A 3 50.11 -10.28 -24.10
C ARG A 3 48.76 -9.92 -24.75
N ILE A 4 48.65 -10.08 -26.07
CA ILE A 4 47.42 -9.75 -26.82
C ILE A 4 46.33 -10.78 -26.49
N LEU A 5 46.71 -12.06 -26.40
CA LEU A 5 45.79 -13.14 -26.03
C LEU A 5 45.22 -12.92 -24.60
N ALA A 6 46.07 -12.48 -23.67
CA ALA A 6 45.64 -12.18 -22.30
C ALA A 6 44.62 -11.03 -22.23
N TRP A 7 44.79 -9.97 -23.02
CA TRP A 7 43.82 -8.87 -23.11
C TRP A 7 42.46 -9.31 -23.68
N ILE A 8 42.47 -10.19 -24.68
CA ILE A 8 41.23 -10.73 -25.26
C ILE A 8 40.46 -11.56 -24.23
N ILE A 9 41.15 -12.45 -23.51
CA ILE A 9 40.53 -13.28 -22.46
C ILE A 9 39.99 -12.41 -21.32
N ALA A 10 40.73 -11.40 -20.89
CA ALA A 10 40.29 -10.48 -19.84
C ALA A 10 39.02 -9.70 -20.25
N SER A 11 38.95 -9.21 -21.49
CA SER A 11 37.78 -8.50 -22.02
C SER A 11 36.54 -9.40 -22.12
N ILE A 12 36.71 -10.66 -22.54
CA ILE A 12 35.60 -11.64 -22.58
C ILE A 12 35.12 -11.94 -21.16
N GLY A 13 36.04 -12.17 -20.22
CA GLY A 13 35.71 -12.40 -18.81
C GLY A 13 34.94 -11.22 -18.20
N LEU A 14 35.34 -9.99 -18.52
CA LEU A 14 34.65 -8.78 -18.07
C LEU A 14 33.23 -8.68 -18.65
N MET A 15 33.03 -8.97 -19.93
CA MET A 15 31.69 -8.97 -20.54
C MET A 15 30.76 -10.02 -19.92
N ILE A 16 31.27 -11.22 -19.65
CA ILE A 16 30.50 -12.28 -18.98
C ILE A 16 30.13 -11.85 -17.55
N LEU A 17 31.07 -11.24 -16.82
CA LEU A 17 30.83 -10.74 -15.47
C LEU A 17 29.75 -9.65 -15.44
N VAL A 18 29.84 -8.67 -16.36
CA VAL A 18 28.83 -7.60 -16.48
C VAL A 18 27.46 -8.18 -16.84
N GLY A 19 27.41 -9.15 -17.77
CA GLY A 19 26.18 -9.87 -18.11
C GLY A 19 25.57 -10.62 -16.93
N PHE A 20 26.40 -11.28 -16.11
CA PHE A 20 25.96 -11.97 -14.89
C PHE A 20 25.43 -10.99 -13.84
N ILE A 21 26.12 -9.85 -13.61
CA ILE A 21 25.66 -8.81 -12.67
C ILE A 21 24.33 -8.21 -13.13
N TRP A 22 24.15 -8.01 -14.44
CA TRP A 22 22.89 -7.51 -15.00
C TRP A 22 21.75 -8.53 -14.81
N LEU A 23 21.98 -9.81 -15.08
CA LEU A 23 21.01 -10.90 -14.84
C LEU A 23 20.66 -11.09 -13.35
N LEU A 24 21.62 -10.81 -12.46
CA LEU A 24 21.45 -10.86 -11.01
C LEU A 24 20.84 -9.57 -10.44
N SER A 25 20.72 -8.51 -11.24
CA SER A 25 20.08 -7.28 -10.78
C SER A 25 18.58 -7.53 -10.63
N PRO A 26 17.99 -7.25 -9.46
CA PRO A 26 16.58 -7.54 -9.22
C PRO A 26 15.71 -6.65 -10.11
N HIS A 27 15.23 -7.22 -11.22
CA HIS A 27 14.20 -6.59 -12.06
C HIS A 27 12.83 -6.72 -11.39
N LEU A 28 12.72 -6.19 -10.18
CA LEU A 28 11.51 -6.20 -9.38
C LEU A 28 10.70 -4.95 -9.72
N THR A 29 9.45 -5.15 -10.12
CA THR A 29 8.45 -4.09 -10.14
C THR A 29 7.55 -4.23 -8.96
N SER A 30 7.19 -3.10 -8.36
CA SER A 30 6.18 -3.07 -7.33
C SER A 30 4.99 -2.20 -7.73
N THR A 31 3.80 -2.68 -7.44
CA THR A 31 2.52 -2.00 -7.61
C THR A 31 1.62 -2.25 -6.40
N HIS A 32 0.68 -1.34 -6.14
CA HIS A 32 -0.41 -1.55 -5.18
C HIS A 32 -1.65 -2.03 -5.93
N GLU A 33 -2.04 -3.28 -5.70
CA GLU A 33 -3.19 -3.90 -6.36
C GLU A 33 -4.31 -4.18 -5.37
N ARG A 34 -5.56 -4.15 -5.83
CA ARG A 34 -6.69 -4.60 -5.02
C ARG A 34 -6.54 -6.10 -4.78
N VAL A 35 -6.72 -6.53 -3.53
CA VAL A 35 -6.77 -7.96 -3.19
C VAL A 35 -7.92 -8.64 -3.94
N ALA A 36 -9.06 -7.95 -4.02
CA ALA A 36 -10.23 -8.35 -4.80
C ALA A 36 -10.98 -7.11 -5.30
N ASN A 37 -11.69 -7.24 -6.41
CA ASN A 37 -12.61 -6.20 -6.93
C ASN A 37 -13.98 -6.22 -6.24
N VAL A 38 -14.03 -6.69 -4.99
CA VAL A 38 -15.24 -6.76 -4.16
C VAL A 38 -14.98 -5.90 -2.93
N PRO A 39 -15.84 -4.91 -2.63
CA PRO A 39 -15.65 -4.09 -1.45
C PRO A 39 -15.86 -4.92 -0.19
N VAL A 40 -15.07 -4.61 0.83
CA VAL A 40 -15.19 -5.20 2.17
C VAL A 40 -15.61 -4.12 3.15
N THR A 41 -16.41 -4.52 4.14
CA THR A 41 -16.76 -3.66 5.28
C THR A 41 -15.91 -4.05 6.47
N ILE A 42 -15.36 -3.06 7.16
CA ILE A 42 -14.47 -3.21 8.30
C ILE A 42 -14.96 -2.31 9.42
N GLU A 43 -15.04 -2.89 10.62
CA GLU A 43 -15.23 -2.12 11.84
C GLU A 43 -13.85 -1.71 12.38
N ALA A 44 -13.65 -0.42 12.54
CA ALA A 44 -12.43 0.20 13.00
C ALA A 44 -12.70 1.10 14.22
N LEU A 45 -11.64 1.44 14.93
CA LEU A 45 -11.61 2.41 16.00
C LEU A 45 -10.73 3.60 15.61
N TYR A 46 -11.18 4.80 15.95
CA TYR A 46 -10.38 6.00 15.83
C TYR A 46 -9.49 6.17 17.05
N LEU A 47 -8.21 5.81 16.95
CA LEU A 47 -7.25 5.87 18.05
C LEU A 47 -6.24 6.99 17.81
N ILE A 48 -6.36 8.06 18.58
CA ILE A 48 -5.38 9.16 18.60
C ILE A 48 -4.11 8.66 19.31
N SER A 49 -3.01 8.48 18.58
CA SER A 49 -1.70 8.18 19.18
C SER A 49 -0.97 9.48 19.54
N THR A 50 -0.56 9.61 20.82
CA THR A 50 0.08 10.82 21.35
C THR A 50 1.60 10.70 21.48
N GLY A 51 2.25 9.71 20.87
CA GLY A 51 3.67 9.42 21.13
C GLY A 51 4.50 8.81 19.99
N ASP A 52 3.89 8.08 19.06
CA ASP A 52 4.59 7.50 17.90
C ASP A 52 4.12 8.15 16.59
N PRO A 53 4.97 8.23 15.55
CA PRO A 53 4.56 8.63 14.20
C PRO A 53 3.70 7.52 13.58
N MET A 54 2.49 7.37 14.11
CA MET A 54 1.48 6.48 13.55
C MET A 54 0.99 7.09 12.25
N CYS A 55 1.08 6.30 11.18
CA CYS A 55 0.64 6.69 9.85
C CYS A 55 -0.87 6.87 9.71
N THR A 56 -1.65 6.47 10.71
CA THR A 56 -3.10 6.58 10.69
C THR A 56 -3.64 6.60 12.13
N ASN A 57 -4.86 7.12 12.26
CA ASN A 57 -5.65 7.08 13.49
C ASN A 57 -6.72 5.97 13.43
N LEU A 58 -6.73 5.13 12.38
CA LEU A 58 -7.74 4.10 12.18
C LEU A 58 -7.15 2.72 12.40
N TYR A 59 -7.77 1.94 13.27
CA TYR A 59 -7.27 0.61 13.65
C TYR A 59 -8.40 -0.41 13.68
N MET A 60 -8.16 -1.58 13.11
CA MET A 60 -9.07 -2.73 13.21
C MET A 60 -8.51 -3.70 14.25
N GLU A 61 -9.38 -4.22 15.11
CA GLU A 61 -9.03 -5.30 16.03
C GLU A 61 -8.93 -6.62 15.25
N VAL A 62 -7.80 -7.32 15.35
CA VAL A 62 -7.54 -8.61 14.68
C VAL A 62 -7.35 -9.78 15.64
N GLY A 63 -7.26 -9.49 16.94
CA GLY A 63 -7.13 -10.45 18.02
C GLY A 63 -7.21 -9.73 19.35
N ALA A 64 -7.17 -10.49 20.46
CA ALA A 64 -7.17 -9.91 21.79
C ALA A 64 -6.01 -8.92 21.94
N GLU A 65 -6.34 -7.63 22.03
CA GLU A 65 -5.39 -6.51 22.14
C GLU A 65 -4.43 -6.35 20.94
N GLN A 66 -4.76 -6.93 19.79
CA GLN A 66 -4.00 -6.77 18.55
C GLN A 66 -4.76 -5.90 17.57
N TYR A 67 -4.10 -4.83 17.13
CA TYR A 67 -4.66 -3.85 16.20
C TYR A 67 -3.85 -3.79 14.92
N GLU A 68 -4.54 -3.81 13.78
CA GLU A 68 -3.95 -3.52 12.47
C GLU A 68 -4.32 -2.09 12.03
N ALA A 69 -3.30 -1.35 11.59
CA ALA A 69 -3.47 0.00 11.05
C ALA A 69 -4.23 -0.05 9.71
N ILE A 70 -5.23 0.83 9.57
CA ILE A 70 -5.94 1.07 8.32
C ILE A 70 -5.49 2.41 7.75
N ILE A 71 -4.88 2.36 6.57
CA ILE A 71 -4.42 3.56 5.86
C ILE A 71 -5.48 3.93 4.82
N PRO A 72 -6.31 4.95 5.06
CA PRO A 72 -7.39 5.28 4.17
C PRO A 72 -6.85 5.93 2.89
N MET A 73 -7.33 5.48 1.74
CA MET A 73 -7.22 6.17 0.47
C MET A 73 -8.62 6.61 0.07
N VAL A 74 -8.87 7.90 -0.03
CA VAL A 74 -10.21 8.43 -0.29
C VAL A 74 -10.29 9.05 -1.69
N PRO A 75 -11.44 8.95 -2.37
CA PRO A 75 -11.72 9.73 -3.58
C PRO A 75 -11.92 11.20 -3.21
N PRO A 76 -11.89 12.13 -4.18
CA PRO A 76 -11.94 13.57 -3.92
C PRO A 76 -13.23 14.06 -3.24
N ASP A 77 -14.31 13.28 -3.34
CA ASP A 77 -15.64 13.63 -2.83
C ASP A 77 -15.96 13.02 -1.45
N VAL A 78 -15.04 12.23 -0.88
CA VAL A 78 -15.21 11.63 0.46
C VAL A 78 -14.15 12.22 1.39
N PRO A 79 -14.54 12.80 2.55
CA PRO A 79 -13.57 13.30 3.53
C PRO A 79 -12.73 12.16 4.09
N ASP A 80 -11.46 12.44 4.39
CA ASP A 80 -10.54 11.46 4.96
C ASP A 80 -10.83 11.22 6.46
N PRO A 81 -11.28 10.02 6.87
CA PRO A 81 -11.63 9.72 8.25
C PRO A 81 -10.45 9.84 9.23
N HIS A 82 -9.19 9.71 8.79
CA HIS A 82 -8.04 9.91 9.68
C HIS A 82 -7.90 11.35 10.16
N SER A 83 -8.33 12.30 9.33
CA SER A 83 -8.15 13.74 9.54
C SER A 83 -9.43 14.46 9.99
N ASP A 84 -10.53 13.71 10.18
CA ASP A 84 -11.81 14.30 10.57
C ASP A 84 -11.79 14.73 12.03
N SER A 85 -11.77 16.04 12.26
CA SER A 85 -11.68 16.65 13.59
C SER A 85 -12.88 16.40 14.49
N ARG A 86 -13.98 15.84 13.95
CA ARG A 86 -15.17 15.49 14.73
C ARG A 86 -15.05 14.12 15.39
N LEU A 87 -14.10 13.27 14.96
CA LEU A 87 -13.85 11.98 15.57
C LEU A 87 -13.01 12.13 16.85
N GLN A 88 -13.41 11.41 17.88
CA GLN A 88 -12.76 11.35 19.19
C GLN A 88 -12.09 9.99 19.39
N HIS A 89 -11.14 9.94 20.34
CA HIS A 89 -10.45 8.70 20.66
C HIS A 89 -11.45 7.60 21.07
N ALA A 90 -11.26 6.40 20.52
CA ALA A 90 -12.11 5.23 20.64
C ALA A 90 -13.48 5.32 19.95
N ASP A 91 -13.71 6.33 19.10
CA ASP A 91 -14.92 6.36 18.27
C ASP A 91 -14.96 5.17 17.31
N PRO A 92 -16.11 4.47 17.19
CA PRO A 92 -16.27 3.43 16.19
C PRO A 92 -16.43 4.05 14.81
N VAL A 93 -15.74 3.48 13.84
CA VAL A 93 -15.77 3.90 12.43
C VAL A 93 -15.98 2.65 11.57
N THR A 94 -17.12 2.58 10.88
CA THR A 94 -17.36 1.53 9.88
C THR A 94 -16.86 2.03 8.54
N ILE A 95 -15.92 1.30 7.92
CA ILE A 95 -15.30 1.62 6.63
C ILE A 95 -15.75 0.59 5.61
N THR A 96 -16.10 1.01 4.40
CA THR A 96 -16.33 0.12 3.27
C THR A 96 -15.45 0.55 2.10
N GLY A 97 -14.73 -0.40 1.52
CA GLY A 97 -13.72 -0.10 0.50
C GLY A 97 -13.01 -1.34 -0.04
N PHE A 98 -12.00 -1.13 -0.87
CA PHE A 98 -11.19 -2.19 -1.46
C PHE A 98 -9.83 -2.28 -0.76
N LYS A 99 -9.53 -3.44 -0.17
CA LYS A 99 -8.21 -3.71 0.41
C LYS A 99 -7.14 -3.74 -0.67
N LYS A 100 -6.01 -3.10 -0.38
CA LYS A 100 -4.82 -3.11 -1.22
C LYS A 100 -3.75 -4.04 -0.65
N GLU A 101 -2.92 -4.56 -1.55
CA GLU A 101 -1.70 -5.26 -1.21
C GLU A 101 -0.56 -4.81 -2.12
N TRP A 102 0.65 -4.97 -1.61
CA TRP A 102 1.88 -4.72 -2.34
C TRP A 102 2.19 -5.96 -3.17
N VAL A 103 2.18 -5.81 -4.49
CA VAL A 103 2.49 -6.88 -5.43
C VAL A 103 3.86 -6.62 -6.03
N GLU A 104 4.83 -7.42 -5.60
CA GLU A 104 6.19 -7.40 -6.12
C GLU A 104 6.33 -8.50 -7.19
N THR A 105 6.54 -8.08 -8.43
CA THR A 105 6.68 -8.98 -9.58
C THR A 105 8.12 -9.01 -10.05
N ASN A 106 8.70 -10.21 -10.12
CA ASN A 106 9.97 -10.44 -10.79
C ASN A 106 9.75 -10.47 -12.30
N ARG A 107 10.30 -9.49 -13.02
CA ARG A 107 10.11 -9.36 -14.47
C ARG A 107 10.75 -10.48 -15.29
N ILE A 108 11.75 -11.18 -14.75
CA ILE A 108 12.42 -12.30 -15.46
C ILE A 108 11.61 -13.58 -15.30
N THR A 109 11.19 -13.90 -14.06
CA THR A 109 10.54 -15.19 -13.75
C THR A 109 9.01 -15.12 -13.78
N GLY A 110 8.44 -13.91 -13.82
CA GLY A 110 7.00 -13.68 -13.67
C GLY A 110 6.47 -13.96 -12.26
N ARG A 111 7.34 -14.35 -11.31
CA ARG A 111 6.92 -14.69 -9.96
C ARG A 111 6.43 -13.44 -9.23
N GLN A 112 5.24 -13.53 -8.66
CA GLN A 112 4.64 -12.49 -7.82
C GLN A 112 4.79 -12.85 -6.35
N THR A 113 5.09 -11.83 -5.53
CA THR A 113 5.05 -11.90 -4.08
C THR A 113 4.09 -10.82 -3.59
N ARG A 114 3.15 -11.20 -2.72
CA ARG A 114 2.12 -10.29 -2.20
C ARG A 114 2.37 -10.02 -0.72
N LYS A 115 2.22 -8.77 -0.30
CA LYS A 115 2.37 -8.35 1.11
C LYS A 115 1.21 -7.42 1.51
N PRO A 116 0.61 -7.58 2.70
CA PRO A 116 -0.39 -6.66 3.19
C PRO A 116 0.23 -5.27 3.41
N THR A 117 -0.56 -4.22 3.18
CA THR A 117 -0.09 -2.83 3.32
C THR A 117 -0.94 -1.98 4.26
N GLY A 118 -2.09 -2.50 4.72
CA GLY A 118 -3.07 -1.73 5.50
C GLY A 118 -3.85 -0.69 4.69
N TYR A 119 -3.49 -0.44 3.42
CA TYR A 119 -4.19 0.53 2.58
C TYR A 119 -5.58 0.01 2.17
N ILE A 120 -6.56 0.91 2.25
CA ILE A 120 -7.93 0.67 1.79
C ILE A 120 -8.40 1.84 0.94
N GLU A 121 -8.86 1.54 -0.28
CA GLU A 121 -9.60 2.48 -1.12
C GLU A 121 -11.04 2.60 -0.61
N ILE A 122 -11.32 3.65 0.17
CA ILE A 122 -12.60 3.86 0.84
C ILE A 122 -13.63 4.43 -0.14
N ILE A 123 -14.75 3.72 -0.31
CA ILE A 123 -15.90 4.23 -1.07
C ILE A 123 -16.98 4.81 -0.16
N SER A 124 -17.04 4.36 1.10
CA SER A 124 -17.91 4.95 2.11
C SER A 124 -17.38 4.68 3.51
N TRP A 125 -17.65 5.61 4.43
CA TRP A 125 -17.41 5.37 5.84
C TRP A 125 -18.48 6.07 6.69
N ARG A 126 -18.68 5.59 7.91
CA ARG A 126 -19.61 6.19 8.86
C ARG A 126 -19.09 6.12 10.29
N SER A 127 -19.50 7.08 11.09
CA SER A 127 -19.35 7.07 12.55
C SER A 127 -20.62 7.63 13.18
N PRO A 128 -21.01 7.19 14.40
CA PRO A 128 -22.12 7.79 15.14
C PRO A 128 -22.03 9.31 15.28
N ASN A 129 -20.81 9.87 15.30
CA ASN A 129 -20.56 11.28 15.58
C ASN A 129 -20.51 12.15 14.30
N THR A 130 -20.23 11.57 13.15
CA THR A 130 -20.02 12.33 11.89
C THR A 130 -21.08 12.07 10.83
N GLY A 131 -21.89 11.02 10.99
CA GLY A 131 -22.83 10.55 9.98
C GLY A 131 -22.17 9.60 8.98
N GLN A 132 -22.75 9.51 7.78
CA GLN A 132 -22.25 8.65 6.70
C GLN A 132 -21.74 9.49 5.53
N PHE A 133 -20.55 9.14 5.05
CA PHE A 133 -19.96 9.65 3.82
C PHE A 133 -19.91 8.53 2.80
N THR A 134 -20.31 8.82 1.56
CA THR A 134 -20.33 7.84 0.47
C THR A 134 -20.04 8.57 -0.82
N THR A 135 -19.10 8.02 -1.60
CA THR A 135 -18.76 8.58 -2.90
C THR A 135 -19.98 8.57 -3.81
N GLN A 136 -20.12 9.65 -4.58
CA GLN A 136 -21.10 9.80 -5.64
C GLN A 136 -20.51 9.46 -7.00
N THR A 137 -19.20 9.20 -7.06
CA THR A 137 -18.49 8.89 -8.29
C THR A 137 -18.68 7.41 -8.66
N PRO A 138 -19.32 7.10 -9.80
CA PRO A 138 -19.42 5.72 -10.27
C PRO A 138 -18.07 5.23 -10.80
N ASP A 139 -17.85 3.91 -10.75
CA ASP A 139 -16.72 3.21 -11.40
C ASP A 139 -15.32 3.78 -11.05
N LEU A 140 -15.05 3.96 -9.76
CA LEU A 140 -13.76 4.47 -9.27
C LEU A 140 -12.58 3.55 -9.64
N ASP A 141 -11.69 4.04 -10.51
CA ASP A 141 -10.37 3.48 -10.76
C ASP A 141 -9.43 3.78 -9.59
N SER A 142 -8.45 2.90 -9.36
CA SER A 142 -7.45 3.03 -8.29
C SER A 142 -6.66 4.34 -8.32
N LYS A 143 -6.58 5.01 -9.48
CA LYS A 143 -5.89 6.30 -9.63
C LYS A 143 -6.65 7.48 -9.03
N GLN A 144 -7.94 7.32 -8.77
CA GLN A 144 -8.80 8.39 -8.24
C GLN A 144 -8.73 8.47 -6.71
N PHE A 145 -8.14 7.47 -6.04
CA PHE A 145 -7.96 7.48 -4.59
C PHE A 145 -6.62 8.13 -4.25
N THR A 146 -6.65 9.16 -3.41
CA THR A 146 -5.45 9.91 -3.02
C THR A 146 -4.83 9.32 -1.76
N THR A 147 -3.49 9.43 -1.67
CA THR A 147 -2.70 9.00 -0.50
C THR A 147 -1.87 10.16 0.06
N GLU A 148 -2.25 11.41 -0.21
CA GLU A 148 -1.39 12.58 0.04
C GLU A 148 -0.95 12.68 1.51
N ASN A 149 -1.82 12.29 2.44
CA ASN A 149 -1.55 12.27 3.88
C ASN A 149 -0.65 11.11 4.34
N TYR A 150 -0.38 10.12 3.47
CA TYR A 150 0.26 8.85 3.83
C TYR A 150 1.55 8.58 3.03
N THR A 151 2.09 9.61 2.39
CA THR A 151 3.34 9.50 1.63
C THR A 151 4.50 9.13 2.56
N GLY A 152 4.95 7.87 2.50
CA GLY A 152 6.01 7.34 3.36
C GLY A 152 5.57 6.30 4.40
N CYS A 153 4.26 6.05 4.50
CA CYS A 153 3.69 5.03 5.37
C CYS A 153 3.86 3.63 4.77
N ARG A 154 4.60 2.76 5.48
CA ARG A 154 4.97 1.39 5.06
C ARG A 154 4.78 0.39 6.18
#